data_AF-A0A7T8JUT0-F1
#
_entry.id   AF-A0A7T8JUT0-F1
#
_cell.length_a   1.000
_cell.length_b   1.000
_cell.length_c   1.000
_cell.angle_alpha   90.00
_cell.angle_beta   90.00
_cell.angle_gamma   90.00
#
_symmetry.space_group_name_H-M   'P 1'
#
loop_
_entity.id
_entity.type
_entity.pdbx_description
1 polymer ?
#
loop_
_entity_poly.entity_id
_entity_poly.type
_entity_poly.pdbx_seq_one_letter_code
_entity_poly.pdbx_strand_id
1 'polypeptide(L)'
;MGSKCVFRSNRGSPNYSLLVIDLQDLKTWTELVPEQKDAVLNWAICVNQDKLVLCYMKDVLNTIQIHELPTGKFLSQLPLPLGSVRAASGSKKHKEFFYKMSSMISPGEIYWRISLRVPWSLLSTTRLRLRALILHSMR
;
A
#
# COMPACT_ATOMS: atom_id res chain seq x y z
N MET A 1 7.82 15.00 -10.30
CA MET A 1 7.26 15.62 -9.08
C MET A 1 8.32 16.52 -8.49
N GLY A 2 8.28 17.80 -8.85
CA GLY A 2 9.15 18.84 -8.31
C GLY A 2 8.45 19.50 -7.11
N SER A 3 7.74 20.61 -7.35
CA SER A 3 6.96 21.33 -6.33
C SER A 3 5.65 20.64 -5.91
N LYS A 4 5.19 19.61 -6.61
CA LYS A 4 3.93 18.90 -6.28
C LYS A 4 4.12 17.87 -5.18
N CYS A 5 3.34 18.00 -4.10
CA CYS A 5 3.30 17.10 -2.96
C CYS A 5 1.93 16.41 -2.85
N VAL A 6 1.93 15.14 -2.45
CA VAL A 6 0.70 14.35 -2.23
C VAL A 6 0.44 14.26 -0.74
N PHE A 7 -0.77 14.60 -0.32
CA PHE A 7 -1.20 14.61 1.08
C PHE A 7 -2.44 13.73 1.27
N ARG A 8 -2.47 13.01 2.37
CA ARG A 8 -3.71 12.40 2.88
C ARG A 8 -4.46 13.45 3.69
N SER A 9 -5.68 13.76 3.31
CA SER A 9 -6.51 14.77 3.98
C SER A 9 -7.92 14.28 4.21
N ASN A 10 -8.57 14.74 5.27
CA ASN A 10 -9.99 14.56 5.55
C ASN A 10 -10.80 15.83 5.26
N ARG A 11 -10.21 16.82 4.59
CA ARG A 11 -10.87 18.10 4.28
C ARG A 11 -12.00 17.87 3.29
N GLY A 12 -13.24 17.92 3.76
CA GLY A 12 -14.43 17.65 2.94
C GLY A 12 -14.65 16.16 2.62
N SER A 13 -13.82 15.28 3.18
CA SER A 13 -13.85 13.84 2.94
C SER A 13 -13.71 13.07 4.26
N PRO A 14 -14.81 12.68 4.94
CA PRO A 14 -14.74 11.99 6.23
C PRO A 14 -13.92 10.69 6.19
N ASN A 15 -13.92 9.96 5.07
CA ASN A 15 -13.17 8.72 4.88
C ASN A 15 -11.75 8.92 4.32
N TYR A 16 -11.26 10.16 4.29
CA TYR A 16 -9.97 10.58 3.73
C TYR A 16 -9.83 10.37 2.21
N SER A 17 -9.14 11.32 1.58
CA SER A 17 -8.76 11.30 0.17
C SER A 17 -7.27 11.65 0.00
N LEU A 18 -6.72 11.40 -1.19
CA LEU A 18 -5.38 11.87 -1.54
C LEU A 18 -5.49 13.12 -2.41
N LEU A 19 -4.83 14.18 -1.96
CA LEU A 19 -4.81 15.48 -2.62
C LEU A 19 -3.40 15.79 -3.10
N VAL A 20 -3.28 16.39 -4.28
CA VAL A 20 -2.04 16.99 -4.78
C VAL A 20 -2.10 18.49 -4.55
N ILE A 21 -1.04 19.02 -3.95
CA ILE A 21 -0.83 20.45 -3.74
C ILE A 21 0.46 20.84 -4.46
N ASP A 22 0.43 21.93 -5.20
CA ASP A 22 1.64 22.55 -5.72
C ASP A 22 2.22 23.49 -4.64
N LEU A 23 3.46 23.27 -4.21
CA LEU A 23 4.11 24.13 -3.23
C LEU A 23 4.33 25.56 -3.74
N GLN A 24 4.27 25.78 -5.06
CA GLN A 24 4.30 27.13 -5.65
C GLN A 24 2.92 27.80 -5.63
N ASP A 25 1.83 27.02 -5.55
CA ASP A 25 0.45 27.51 -5.47
C ASP A 25 -0.36 26.69 -4.45
N LEU A 26 -0.31 27.15 -3.19
CA LEU A 26 -0.99 26.50 -2.06
C LEU A 26 -2.52 26.66 -2.09
N LYS A 27 -3.08 27.44 -3.01
CA LYS A 27 -4.54 27.65 -3.11
C LYS A 27 -5.22 26.56 -3.90
N THR A 28 -4.50 25.92 -4.83
CA THR A 28 -5.07 24.89 -5.71
C THR A 28 -4.85 23.49 -5.13
N TRP A 29 -5.95 22.81 -4.81
CA TRP A 29 -5.96 21.46 -4.24
C TRP A 29 -6.66 20.57 -5.25
N THR A 30 -5.95 19.58 -5.79
CA THR A 30 -6.50 18.65 -6.78
C THR A 30 -6.62 17.26 -6.18
N GLU A 31 -7.75 16.59 -6.35
CA GLU A 31 -7.90 15.22 -5.91
C GLU A 31 -7.11 14.27 -6.82
N LEU A 32 -6.19 13.49 -6.24
CA LEU A 32 -5.48 12.41 -6.93
C LEU A 32 -6.27 11.10 -6.84
N VAL A 33 -6.73 10.79 -5.63
CA VAL A 33 -7.55 9.61 -5.36
C VAL A 33 -8.74 10.10 -4.55
N PRO A 34 -9.95 10.07 -5.12
CA PRO A 34 -11.14 10.54 -4.43
C PRO A 34 -11.48 9.62 -3.26
N GLU A 35 -12.27 10.14 -2.34
CA GLU A 35 -12.78 9.41 -1.20
C GLU A 35 -13.63 8.19 -1.62
N GLN A 36 -13.46 7.06 -0.93
CA GLN A 36 -14.35 5.90 -1.02
C GLN A 36 -15.42 5.99 0.06
N LYS A 37 -16.71 5.91 -0.31
CA LYS A 37 -17.82 6.03 0.64
C LYS A 37 -17.92 4.84 1.60
N ASP A 38 -17.44 3.69 1.17
CA ASP A 38 -17.54 2.41 1.87
C ASP A 38 -16.22 1.97 2.54
N ALA A 39 -15.15 2.77 2.43
CA ALA A 39 -13.86 2.41 2.98
C ALA A 39 -13.05 3.65 3.41
N VAL A 40 -12.42 3.58 4.57
CA VAL A 40 -11.58 4.66 5.12
C VAL A 40 -10.13 4.49 4.68
N LEU A 41 -9.52 5.52 4.10
CA LEU A 41 -8.10 5.51 3.75
C LEU A 41 -7.23 5.66 5.02
N ASN A 42 -6.68 4.56 5.49
CA ASN A 42 -5.92 4.47 6.73
C ASN A 42 -4.47 4.97 6.58
N TRP A 43 -3.79 4.63 5.47
CA TRP A 43 -2.46 5.17 5.16
C TRP A 43 -2.12 5.04 3.67
N ALA A 44 -1.14 5.83 3.23
CA ALA A 44 -0.64 5.83 1.86
C ALA A 44 0.90 5.93 1.88
N ILE A 45 1.57 5.11 1.08
CA ILE A 45 3.03 5.18 0.88
C ILE A 45 3.36 5.15 -0.61
N CYS A 46 4.45 5.82 -0.99
CA CYS A 46 4.96 5.79 -2.35
C CYS A 46 6.09 4.77 -2.48
N VAL A 47 6.02 3.92 -3.51
CA VAL A 47 6.96 2.81 -3.76
C VAL A 47 7.31 2.80 -5.25
N ASN A 48 8.47 2.26 -5.61
CA ASN A 48 8.89 2.04 -6.99
C ASN A 48 8.86 3.31 -7.87
N GLN A 49 9.10 4.48 -7.31
CA GLN A 49 9.07 5.80 -7.98
C GLN A 49 7.69 6.28 -8.46
N ASP A 50 6.85 5.39 -8.98
CA ASP A 50 5.63 5.71 -9.71
C ASP A 50 4.37 5.02 -9.16
N LYS A 51 4.48 4.27 -8.05
CA LYS A 51 3.36 3.55 -7.44
C LYS A 51 2.97 4.16 -6.11
N LEU A 52 1.68 4.12 -5.82
CA LEU A 52 1.07 4.42 -4.53
C LEU A 52 0.50 3.13 -3.97
N VAL A 53 0.83 2.83 -2.72
CA VAL A 53 0.24 1.73 -1.97
C VAL A 53 -0.67 2.35 -0.93
N LEU A 54 -1.96 2.09 -1.07
CA LEU A 54 -3.03 2.64 -0.23
C LEU A 54 -3.60 1.52 0.62
N CYS A 55 -3.73 1.74 1.92
CA CYS A 55 -4.45 0.84 2.78
C CYS A 55 -5.78 1.44 3.16
N TYR A 56 -6.85 0.74 2.78
CA TYR A 56 -8.20 1.07 3.17
C TYR A 56 -8.65 0.15 4.30
N MET A 57 -9.60 0.63 5.09
CA MET A 57 -10.31 -0.15 6.10
C MET A 57 -11.80 -0.15 5.75
N LYS A 58 -12.34 -1.35 5.48
CA LYS A 58 -13.74 -1.58 5.17
C LYS A 58 -14.26 -2.67 6.10
N ASP A 59 -15.34 -2.38 6.83
CA ASP A 59 -15.94 -3.32 7.80
C ASP A 59 -14.90 -3.93 8.77
N VAL A 60 -13.97 -3.09 9.25
CA VAL A 60 -12.85 -3.45 10.16
C VAL A 60 -11.76 -4.35 9.51
N LEU A 61 -11.88 -4.64 8.21
CA LEU A 61 -10.89 -5.39 7.44
C LEU A 61 -10.02 -4.44 6.62
N ASN A 62 -8.71 -4.68 6.65
CA ASN A 62 -7.78 -3.91 5.84
C ASN A 62 -7.70 -4.48 4.42
N THR A 63 -7.78 -3.60 3.41
CA THR A 63 -7.44 -3.91 2.02
C THR A 63 -6.25 -3.06 1.61
N ILE A 64 -5.35 -3.61 0.77
CA ILE A 64 -4.25 -2.83 0.20
C ILE A 64 -4.46 -2.73 -1.31
N GLN A 65 -4.60 -1.51 -1.80
CA GLN A 65 -4.74 -1.16 -3.20
C GLN A 65 -3.46 -0.52 -3.72
N ILE A 66 -3.11 -0.82 -4.97
CA ILE A 66 -1.96 -0.26 -5.67
C ILE A 66 -2.50 0.66 -6.76
N HIS A 67 -2.00 1.89 -6.76
CA HIS A 67 -2.38 2.94 -7.70
C HIS A 67 -1.15 3.49 -8.42
N GLU A 68 -1.35 4.15 -9.54
CA GLU A 68 -0.34 4.97 -10.21
C GLU A 68 -0.20 6.31 -9.49
N LEU A 69 1.03 6.71 -9.18
CA LEU A 69 1.33 8.01 -8.57
C LEU A 69 0.98 9.21 -9.49
N PRO A 70 1.23 9.18 -10.82
CA PRO A 70 0.96 10.34 -11.67
C PRO A 70 -0.53 10.60 -11.89
N THR A 71 -1.34 9.54 -11.98
CA THR A 71 -2.75 9.61 -12.40
C THR A 71 -3.73 9.31 -11.27
N GLY A 72 -3.27 8.67 -10.18
CA GLY A 72 -4.14 8.13 -9.14
C GLY A 72 -4.91 6.87 -9.57
N LYS A 73 -4.68 6.37 -10.79
CA LYS A 73 -5.42 5.25 -11.37
C LYS A 73 -5.20 3.97 -10.57
N PHE A 74 -6.29 3.27 -10.25
CA PHE A 74 -6.24 1.95 -9.64
C PHE A 74 -5.57 0.93 -10.59
N LEU A 75 -4.61 0.18 -10.07
CA LEU A 75 -3.91 -0.88 -10.80
C LEU A 75 -4.33 -2.27 -10.34
N SER A 76 -4.27 -2.51 -9.02
CA SER A 76 -4.57 -3.82 -8.46
C SER A 76 -4.84 -3.75 -6.96
N GLN A 77 -5.36 -4.85 -6.40
CA GLN A 77 -5.58 -5.01 -4.96
C GLN A 77 -4.90 -6.29 -4.49
N LEU A 78 -4.12 -6.21 -3.40
CA LEU A 78 -3.45 -7.37 -2.82
C LEU A 78 -4.46 -8.32 -2.16
N PRO A 79 -4.35 -9.65 -2.40
CA PRO A 79 -5.11 -10.62 -1.65
C PRO A 79 -4.57 -10.67 -0.22
N LEU A 80 -5.35 -10.17 0.74
CA LEU A 80 -4.99 -10.18 2.16
C LEU A 80 -5.85 -11.19 2.92
N PRO A 81 -5.27 -11.96 3.85
CA PRO A 81 -6.06 -12.77 4.77
C PRO A 81 -6.82 -11.86 5.76
N LEU A 82 -7.84 -12.42 6.42
CA LEU A 82 -8.62 -11.69 7.42
C LEU A 82 -7.73 -11.23 8.58
N GLY A 83 -7.68 -9.92 8.81
CA GLY A 83 -6.88 -9.31 9.85
C GLY A 83 -6.70 -7.82 9.64
N SER A 84 -5.82 -7.23 10.43
CA SER A 84 -5.50 -5.81 10.38
C SER A 84 -4.02 -5.60 10.07
N VAL A 85 -3.72 -4.67 9.15
CA VAL A 85 -2.35 -4.24 8.85
C VAL A 85 -1.92 -3.26 9.93
N ARG A 86 -0.93 -3.67 10.73
CA ARG A 86 -0.42 -2.91 11.88
C ARG A 86 0.66 -1.92 11.49
N ALA A 87 1.47 -2.26 10.49
CA ALA A 87 2.53 -1.39 10.00
C ALA A 87 2.79 -1.65 8.52
N ALA A 88 3.21 -0.62 7.81
CA ALA A 88 3.76 -0.74 6.47
C ALA A 88 4.98 0.16 6.34
N SER A 89 5.99 -0.32 5.63
CA SER A 89 7.21 0.41 5.34
C SER A 89 7.58 0.21 3.88
N GLY A 90 7.84 1.30 3.20
CA GLY A 90 8.25 1.33 1.81
C GLY A 90 8.83 2.69 1.50
N SER A 91 9.73 2.73 0.53
CA SER A 91 10.33 3.98 0.07
C SER A 91 10.18 4.08 -1.43
N LYS A 92 10.02 5.32 -1.90
CA LYS A 92 9.96 5.65 -3.33
C LYS A 92 11.16 5.10 -4.11
N LYS A 93 12.33 4.97 -3.47
CA LYS A 93 13.55 4.43 -4.10
C LYS A 93 13.54 2.92 -4.26
N HIS A 94 12.77 2.19 -3.44
CA HIS A 94 12.76 0.74 -3.42
C HIS A 94 11.59 0.20 -4.25
N LYS A 95 11.83 -0.94 -4.92
CA LYS A 95 10.83 -1.64 -5.74
C LYS A 95 9.96 -2.59 -4.93
N GLU A 96 10.16 -2.61 -3.62
CA GLU A 96 9.53 -3.53 -2.69
C GLU A 96 9.04 -2.74 -1.49
N PHE A 97 7.98 -3.25 -0.87
CA PHE A 97 7.51 -2.75 0.40
C PHE A 97 7.17 -3.91 1.33
N PHE A 98 7.15 -3.59 2.61
CA PHE A 98 6.92 -4.51 3.69
C PHE A 98 5.66 -4.10 4.42
N TYR A 99 4.86 -5.08 4.83
CA TYR A 99 3.77 -4.83 5.76
C TYR A 99 3.69 -5.93 6.80
N LYS A 100 3.20 -5.54 7.96
CA LYS A 100 3.03 -6.36 9.15
C LYS A 100 1.55 -6.43 9.45
N MET A 101 1.01 -7.64 9.57
CA MET A 101 -0.40 -7.83 9.88
C MET A 101 -0.60 -8.84 11.01
N SER A 102 -1.68 -8.65 11.76
CA SER A 102 -2.11 -9.56 12.81
C SER A 102 -3.59 -9.89 12.68
N SER A 103 -3.97 -11.06 13.18
CA SER A 103 -5.34 -11.59 13.17
C SER A 103 -5.66 -12.24 14.50
N MET A 104 -6.94 -12.24 14.90
CA MET A 104 -7.38 -12.85 16.17
C MET A 104 -7.11 -14.36 16.22
N ILE A 105 -7.22 -15.04 15.09
CA ILE A 105 -7.07 -16.51 14.98
C ILE A 105 -5.62 -16.95 14.69
N SER A 106 -4.70 -15.99 14.57
CA SER A 106 -3.28 -16.27 14.29
C SER A 106 -2.43 -15.39 15.19
N PRO A 107 -2.11 -15.84 16.41
CA PRO A 107 -1.20 -15.14 17.30
C PRO A 107 0.20 -15.16 16.68
N GLY A 108 0.50 -14.13 15.91
CA GLY A 108 1.74 -14.00 15.15
C GLY A 108 1.66 -12.79 14.23
N GLU A 109 2.67 -11.93 14.31
CA GLU A 109 2.81 -10.84 13.37
C GLU A 109 3.52 -11.35 12.12
N ILE A 110 2.80 -11.40 11.00
CA ILE A 110 3.37 -11.90 9.74
C ILE A 110 3.96 -10.72 8.98
N TYR A 111 5.27 -10.81 8.70
CA TYR A 111 5.99 -9.88 7.85
C TYR A 111 5.90 -10.34 6.40
N TRP A 112 5.27 -9.53 5.57
CA TRP A 112 5.13 -9.79 4.14
C TRP A 112 6.06 -8.87 3.34
N ARG A 113 6.79 -9.44 2.39
CA ARG A 113 7.59 -8.71 1.41
C ARG A 113 6.92 -8.81 0.05
N ILE A 114 6.53 -7.68 -0.52
CA ILE A 114 5.95 -7.62 -1.87
C ILE A 114 6.92 -6.92 -2.81
N SER A 115 7.28 -7.61 -3.89
CA SER A 115 8.09 -7.05 -4.96
C SER A 115 7.18 -6.60 -6.10
N LEU A 116 7.23 -5.31 -6.47
CA LEU A 116 6.42 -4.75 -7.55
C LEU A 116 7.02 -5.03 -8.94
N ARG A 117 8.07 -5.85 -9.01
CA ARG A 117 8.76 -6.24 -10.25
C ARG A 117 8.14 -7.47 -10.92
N VAL A 118 7.44 -8.31 -10.15
CA VAL A 118 6.86 -9.55 -10.66
C VAL A 118 5.46 -9.28 -11.25
N PRO A 119 5.17 -9.83 -12.45
CA PRO A 119 3.83 -9.82 -13.01
C PRO A 119 2.81 -10.39 -12.03
N TRP A 120 1.64 -9.75 -11.95
CA TRP A 120 0.61 -10.08 -10.97
C TRP A 120 0.11 -11.53 -11.04
N SER A 121 0.16 -12.15 -12.22
CA SER A 121 -0.16 -13.57 -12.45
C SER A 121 0.69 -14.55 -11.63
N LEU A 122 1.85 -14.13 -11.13
CA LEU A 122 2.76 -14.98 -10.37
C LEU A 122 2.61 -14.85 -8.84
N LEU A 123 1.96 -13.78 -8.35
CA LEU A 123 1.76 -13.54 -6.92
C LEU A 123 0.60 -14.35 -6.32
N SER A 124 -0.39 -14.75 -7.12
CA SER A 124 -1.49 -15.63 -6.69
C SER A 124 -1.06 -17.09 -6.45
N THR A 125 0.07 -17.49 -7.03
CA THR A 125 0.45 -18.92 -7.12
C THR A 125 1.48 -19.34 -6.07
N THR A 126 2.06 -18.40 -5.32
CA THR A 126 3.14 -18.71 -4.39
C THR A 126 2.67 -18.61 -2.94
N ARG A 127 1.84 -19.57 -2.51
CA ARG A 127 1.86 -19.97 -1.09
C ARG A 127 3.27 -20.45 -0.82
N LEU A 128 4.02 -19.69 -0.03
CA LEU A 128 5.36 -19.98 0.46
C LEU A 128 5.53 -21.49 0.78
N ARG A 129 6.14 -22.25 -0.14
CA ARG A 129 6.92 -23.42 0.24
C ARG A 129 8.22 -22.91 0.82
N LEU A 130 8.16 -22.47 2.08
CA LEU A 130 9.33 -22.16 2.88
C LEU A 130 9.88 -23.48 3.44
N ARG A 131 10.56 -24.24 2.57
CA ARG A 131 11.52 -25.29 2.97
C ARG A 131 12.63 -25.32 1.92
N ALA A 132 13.87 -25.38 2.40
CA ALA A 132 15.12 -25.53 1.66
C ALA A 132 15.77 -24.24 1.10
N LEU A 133 16.23 -23.37 2.01
CA LEU A 133 17.45 -22.57 1.75
C LEU A 133 18.11 -22.13 3.08
N ILE A 134 18.23 -23.07 4.02
CA ILE A 134 19.18 -22.99 5.15
C ILE A 134 19.75 -24.39 5.32
N LEU A 135 20.67 -24.80 4.44
CA LEU A 135 21.61 -25.91 4.63
C LEU A 135 22.49 -26.01 3.37
N HIS A 136 23.42 -25.07 3.19
CA HIS A 136 24.67 -25.28 2.41
C HIS A 136 25.66 -24.13 2.60
N SER A 137 25.89 -23.71 3.85
CA SER A 137 27.07 -22.90 4.20
C SER A 137 27.43 -23.18 5.67
N MET A 138 27.80 -24.42 5.93
CA MET A 138 28.74 -24.80 6.99
C MET A 138 29.54 -25.98 6.46
N ARG A 139 30.57 -25.66 5.70
CA ARG A 139 31.84 -26.37 5.61
C ARG A 139 32.89 -25.39 5.10
#